data_AF-A0A0E9M382-F1
#
_entry.id   AF-A0A0E9M382-F1
#
_cell.length_a   1.000
_cell.length_b   1.000
_cell.length_c   1.000
_cell.angle_alpha   90.00
_cell.angle_beta   90.00
_cell.angle_gamma   90.00
#
_symmetry.space_group_name_H-M   'P 1'
#
loop_
_entity.id
_entity.type
_entity.pdbx_description
1 polymer ?
#
loop_
_entity_poly.entity_id
_entity_poly.type
_entity_poly.pdbx_seq_one_letter_code
_entity_poly.pdbx_strand_id
1 'polypeptide(L)'
;MKLLKAIKRCLSGRTASGPFLFGILGFSFSAMAVSDLTAQKNRDASLSVLKFSTPSFNLSVDAFTQTAIELSPVAERGFNYTTGEWAELRKGDGYYQLGDVNFRVKSESAVGWTSYSTAAQRGAVEELENDDPGVLTVASLNATLQEGLPLEVLRFWEYADDKLVLRFEFRNTRDEIIEIGALGIPMIFNNILHEKHLDEVHAENVFFDPYMGMDAGYLQAVRLSGEGPVLLVLPHGKTPFEAYRPLLDDPMPRGITFEGFHEWMVHSKAYADDEWREAEPWNKPTSVILLPGESYSIGVELVMAESVQNIEETLIKHGRPVAVGWPGYVLPQDVAGFLFLRHEQPIASLVVEPHGALTIEEDSATQDWKKYQVKGNKWGRARLSVTYEDGTLQTIHYKVIKSETEVVADNGRFLTTEQWLDDESDPFGRGPSVITYDYEEKQKVTQDSRVWIAGLSDEGGAGSWLNAIMKQLVQPDPAEIARMEDFVNQTMWGGIQYSEGPHKFGVRKSLFYYEPTVGRRALTGRTLIIALGRPGARKLQSP
;
A
#
# COMPACT_ATOMS: atom_id res chain seq x y z
N MET A 1 -45.31 0.96 -35.77
CA MET A 1 -46.52 1.79 -35.93
C MET A 1 -47.17 1.93 -34.55
N LYS A 2 -47.35 3.16 -34.06
CA LYS A 2 -47.58 3.59 -32.64
C LYS A 2 -46.32 3.69 -31.76
N LEU A 3 -45.40 4.55 -32.18
CA LEU A 3 -44.54 5.33 -31.30
C LEU A 3 -44.61 6.78 -31.79
N LEU A 4 -45.78 7.42 -31.68
CA LEU A 4 -45.96 8.84 -31.97
C LEU A 4 -47.38 9.27 -31.54
N LYS A 5 -47.51 9.73 -30.29
CA LYS A 5 -48.53 10.71 -29.87
C LYS A 5 -48.16 11.28 -28.51
N ALA A 6 -48.04 12.61 -28.50
CA ALA A 6 -48.09 13.53 -27.38
C ALA A 6 -46.77 14.02 -26.76
N ILE A 7 -45.94 14.61 -27.62
CA ILE A 7 -45.40 15.96 -27.36
C ILE A 7 -46.58 16.95 -27.41
N LYS A 8 -46.80 17.74 -26.35
CA LYS A 8 -47.26 19.15 -26.43
C LYS A 8 -47.24 19.85 -25.07
N ARG A 9 -46.27 20.76 -24.90
CA ARG A 9 -46.42 22.17 -24.47
C ARG A 9 -45.01 22.79 -24.45
N CYS A 10 -44.55 23.39 -25.54
CA CYS A 10 -44.71 24.81 -25.94
C CYS A 10 -44.20 25.84 -24.92
N LEU A 11 -43.05 26.46 -25.24
CA LEU A 11 -42.73 27.90 -25.43
C LEU A 11 -41.21 28.03 -25.22
N SER A 12 -40.35 28.69 -26.00
CA SER A 12 -40.37 29.60 -27.16
C SER A 12 -38.87 29.90 -27.44
N GLY A 13 -38.33 30.16 -28.63
CA GLY A 13 -38.85 30.42 -29.97
C GLY A 13 -37.70 30.87 -30.90
N ARG A 14 -37.96 30.79 -32.22
CA ARG A 14 -37.49 31.65 -33.33
C ARG A 14 -35.96 31.71 -33.62
N THR A 15 -35.42 31.70 -34.85
CA THR A 15 -35.92 31.78 -36.24
C THR A 15 -34.73 31.60 -37.22
N ALA A 16 -35.02 31.09 -38.42
CA ALA A 16 -34.45 31.45 -39.74
C ALA A 16 -33.04 30.97 -40.20
N SER A 17 -33.05 29.87 -40.97
CA SER A 17 -32.58 29.69 -42.37
C SER A 17 -31.58 30.66 -43.05
N GLY A 18 -30.38 30.13 -43.36
CA GLY A 18 -29.65 30.07 -44.67
C GLY A 18 -29.11 31.35 -45.36
N PRO A 19 -28.21 31.26 -46.39
CA PRO A 19 -27.64 30.08 -47.07
C PRO A 19 -26.11 30.09 -47.33
N PHE A 20 -25.61 28.93 -47.78
CA PHE A 20 -24.40 28.60 -48.56
C PHE A 20 -23.38 29.70 -48.97
N LEU A 21 -22.10 29.45 -48.69
CA LEU A 21 -20.98 29.83 -49.55
C LEU A 21 -19.87 28.76 -49.51
N PHE A 22 -19.52 28.22 -50.68
CA PHE A 22 -18.39 27.30 -50.88
C PHE A 22 -17.08 28.09 -50.80
N GLY A 23 -16.18 27.71 -49.89
CA GLY A 23 -14.85 28.29 -49.73
C GLY A 23 -13.81 27.19 -49.55
N ILE A 24 -12.97 27.01 -50.57
CA ILE A 24 -11.78 26.16 -50.56
C ILE A 24 -10.74 26.82 -49.64
N LEU A 25 -10.36 26.17 -48.54
CA LEU A 25 -9.17 26.52 -47.77
C LEU A 25 -8.21 25.34 -47.72
N GLY A 26 -7.03 25.55 -48.29
CA GLY A 26 -5.89 24.67 -48.14
C GLY A 26 -5.40 24.67 -46.70
N PHE A 27 -5.22 23.48 -46.14
CA PHE A 27 -4.56 23.31 -44.85
C PHE A 27 -3.06 23.44 -45.04
N SER A 28 -2.49 24.48 -44.44
CA SER A 28 -1.05 24.54 -44.14
C SER A 28 -0.77 23.57 -43.00
N PHE A 29 -0.06 22.48 -43.28
CA PHE A 29 0.55 21.63 -42.26
C PHE A 29 1.69 22.43 -41.60
N SER A 30 1.43 23.00 -40.43
CA SER A 30 2.46 23.62 -39.59
C SER A 30 2.95 22.63 -38.55
N ALA A 31 4.23 22.27 -38.64
CA ALA A 31 5.24 21.94 -37.63
C ALA A 31 4.94 21.11 -36.35
N MET A 32 3.70 20.94 -35.87
CA MET A 32 3.40 20.19 -34.62
C MET A 32 3.52 18.68 -34.77
N ALA A 33 3.33 18.13 -35.97
CA ALA A 33 3.42 16.68 -36.18
C ALA A 33 4.86 16.15 -36.14
N VAL A 34 5.87 17.02 -36.29
CA VAL A 34 7.28 16.60 -36.37
C VAL A 34 7.88 16.39 -34.97
N SER A 35 7.42 17.12 -33.94
CA SER A 35 7.86 16.96 -32.54
C SER A 35 7.31 15.67 -31.90
N ASP A 36 6.04 15.34 -32.10
CA ASP A 36 5.45 14.10 -31.60
C ASP A 36 6.07 12.86 -32.27
N LEU A 37 6.34 12.94 -33.57
CA LEU A 37 7.03 11.87 -34.29
C LEU A 37 8.51 11.74 -33.92
N THR A 38 9.18 12.78 -33.42
CA THR A 38 10.58 12.66 -32.94
C THR A 38 10.65 12.10 -31.53
N ALA A 39 9.71 12.47 -30.64
CA ALA A 39 9.59 11.87 -29.31
C ALA A 39 9.21 10.38 -29.38
N GLN A 40 8.39 9.99 -30.35
CA GLN A 40 7.96 8.60 -30.53
C GLN A 40 8.99 7.74 -31.30
N LYS A 41 9.80 8.35 -32.17
CA LYS A 41 10.80 7.63 -33.00
C LYS A 41 12.14 7.41 -32.30
N ASN A 42 12.40 8.06 -31.16
CA ASN A 42 13.52 7.72 -30.26
C ASN A 42 13.19 6.56 -29.28
N ARG A 43 11.97 6.01 -29.29
CA ARG A 43 11.51 4.96 -28.35
C ARG A 43 11.75 3.51 -28.81
N ASP A 44 12.30 3.32 -30.00
CA ASP A 44 12.62 2.01 -30.61
C ASP A 44 14.10 1.60 -30.41
N ALA A 45 14.88 2.38 -29.66
CA ALA A 45 16.21 1.98 -29.22
C ALA A 45 16.07 1.07 -27.99
N SER A 46 16.81 -0.04 -27.96
CA SER A 46 17.01 -0.88 -26.78
C SER A 46 17.30 -0.02 -25.54
N LEU A 47 16.75 -0.39 -24.37
CA LEU A 47 17.09 0.21 -23.06
C LEU A 47 18.60 0.47 -22.97
N SER A 48 18.98 1.75 -22.98
CA SER A 48 20.36 2.20 -22.79
C SER A 48 20.52 2.48 -21.30
N VAL A 49 21.58 1.96 -20.68
CA VAL A 49 21.79 2.08 -19.23
C VAL A 49 23.17 2.65 -18.91
N LEU A 50 23.23 3.50 -17.88
CA LEU A 50 24.46 3.88 -17.20
C LEU A 50 24.71 2.88 -16.08
N LYS A 51 25.94 2.38 -15.96
CA LYS A 51 26.29 1.33 -15.00
C LYS A 51 27.32 1.84 -14.01
N PHE A 52 27.05 1.61 -12.73
CA PHE A 52 27.90 1.99 -11.62
C PHE A 52 28.14 0.78 -10.72
N SER A 53 29.40 0.60 -10.29
CA SER A 53 29.78 -0.42 -9.32
C SER A 53 30.35 0.28 -8.10
N THR A 54 29.85 -0.11 -6.95
CA THR A 54 30.33 0.29 -5.62
C THR A 54 30.81 -0.96 -4.87
N PRO A 55 31.50 -0.83 -3.73
CA PRO A 55 31.83 -1.98 -2.88
C PRO A 55 30.64 -2.87 -2.50
N SER A 56 29.46 -2.28 -2.29
CA SER A 56 28.29 -3.00 -1.77
C SER A 56 27.19 -3.27 -2.82
N PHE A 57 27.10 -2.45 -3.87
CA PHE A 57 26.05 -2.50 -4.89
C PHE A 57 26.58 -2.40 -6.31
N ASN A 58 25.88 -3.07 -7.24
CA ASN A 58 25.85 -2.70 -8.65
C ASN A 58 24.52 -1.97 -8.92
N LEU A 59 24.61 -0.81 -9.54
CA LEU A 59 23.49 0.03 -9.92
C LEU A 59 23.51 0.23 -11.44
N SER A 60 22.41 -0.09 -12.12
CA SER A 60 22.18 0.35 -13.49
C SER A 60 20.99 1.31 -13.50
N VAL A 61 21.16 2.50 -14.07
CA VAL A 61 20.06 3.45 -14.29
C VAL A 61 19.78 3.61 -15.77
N ASP A 62 18.53 3.83 -16.14
CA ASP A 62 18.13 4.12 -17.52
C ASP A 62 18.78 5.44 -17.98
N ALA A 63 19.46 5.47 -19.12
CA ALA A 63 20.19 6.65 -19.57
C ALA A 63 19.26 7.81 -19.98
N PHE A 64 17.97 7.54 -20.22
CA PHE A 64 16.99 8.55 -20.60
C PHE A 64 16.38 9.25 -19.38
N THR A 65 16.01 8.50 -18.35
CA THR A 65 15.33 9.00 -17.14
C THR A 65 16.23 9.06 -15.92
N GLN A 66 17.38 8.38 -15.93
CA GLN A 66 18.27 8.09 -14.79
C GLN A 66 17.55 7.50 -13.56
N THR A 67 16.46 6.76 -13.79
CA THR A 67 15.79 5.93 -12.78
C THR A 67 16.41 4.53 -12.75
N ALA A 68 16.37 3.86 -11.60
CA ALA A 68 17.03 2.58 -11.40
C ALA A 68 16.32 1.44 -12.15
N ILE A 69 17.09 0.75 -12.99
CA ILE A 69 16.68 -0.46 -13.72
C ILE A 69 17.26 -1.71 -13.06
N GLU A 70 18.41 -1.58 -12.40
CA GLU A 70 19.04 -2.67 -11.67
C GLU A 70 19.62 -2.14 -10.37
N LEU A 71 19.28 -2.79 -9.25
CA LEU A 71 19.94 -2.61 -7.96
C LEU A 71 20.24 -4.00 -7.40
N SER A 72 21.51 -4.41 -7.51
CA SER A 72 21.94 -5.75 -7.13
C SER A 72 23.06 -5.67 -6.09
N PRO A 73 23.05 -6.49 -5.02
CA PRO A 73 24.17 -6.61 -4.11
C PRO A 73 25.39 -7.17 -4.86
N VAL A 74 26.58 -6.71 -4.50
CA VAL A 74 27.83 -7.30 -5.03
C VAL A 74 27.95 -8.79 -4.67
N ALA A 75 27.43 -9.17 -3.49
CA ALA A 75 27.44 -10.55 -2.98
C ALA A 75 26.45 -11.47 -3.72
N GLU A 76 25.36 -10.94 -4.28
CA GLU A 76 24.33 -11.71 -4.98
C GLU A 76 23.92 -10.99 -6.27
N ARG A 77 24.83 -10.99 -7.25
CA ARG A 77 24.69 -10.23 -8.50
C ARG A 77 23.54 -10.71 -9.39
N GLY A 78 23.04 -11.92 -9.17
CA GLY A 78 21.91 -12.47 -9.91
C GLY A 78 20.57 -11.90 -9.44
N PHE A 79 20.53 -11.27 -8.26
CA PHE A 79 19.31 -10.76 -7.66
C PHE A 79 19.17 -9.25 -7.88
N ASN A 80 18.07 -8.83 -8.51
CA ASN A 80 17.73 -7.44 -8.72
C ASN A 80 16.56 -7.03 -7.81
N TYR A 81 16.78 -6.05 -6.93
CA TYR A 81 15.72 -5.53 -6.05
C TYR A 81 14.67 -4.69 -6.79
N THR A 82 14.96 -4.15 -7.97
CA THR A 82 14.04 -3.31 -8.75
C THR A 82 13.19 -4.13 -9.73
N THR A 83 12.24 -3.48 -10.40
CA THR A 83 11.40 -4.09 -11.45
C THR A 83 12.10 -4.18 -12.82
N GLY A 84 13.42 -4.37 -12.86
CA GLY A 84 14.21 -4.33 -14.11
C GLY A 84 13.78 -5.31 -15.19
N GLU A 85 13.32 -6.50 -14.79
CA GLU A 85 12.71 -7.50 -15.69
C GLU A 85 11.51 -6.94 -16.47
N TRP A 86 10.78 -6.01 -15.85
CA TRP A 86 9.58 -5.39 -16.40
C TRP A 86 9.87 -4.04 -17.08
N ALA A 87 11.14 -3.66 -17.23
CA ALA A 87 11.52 -2.33 -17.71
C ALA A 87 10.93 -1.99 -19.08
N GLU A 88 10.88 -2.94 -20.01
CA GLU A 88 10.29 -2.71 -21.34
C GLU A 88 8.77 -2.47 -21.28
N LEU A 89 8.05 -3.14 -20.38
CA LEU A 89 6.61 -2.95 -20.17
C LEU A 89 6.33 -1.64 -19.40
N ARG A 90 7.21 -1.30 -18.45
CA ARG A 90 7.06 -0.20 -17.49
C ARG A 90 7.85 1.07 -17.85
N LYS A 91 8.26 1.25 -19.12
CA LYS A 91 9.00 2.46 -19.59
C LYS A 91 8.13 3.67 -19.94
N GLY A 92 6.80 3.51 -19.91
CA GLY A 92 5.84 4.54 -20.32
C GLY A 92 5.48 5.56 -19.23
N ASP A 93 4.69 6.55 -19.62
CA ASP A 93 4.08 7.54 -18.72
C ASP A 93 3.24 6.85 -17.63
N GLY A 94 3.30 7.39 -16.42
CA GLY A 94 2.60 6.91 -15.22
C GLY A 94 3.25 5.74 -14.50
N TYR A 95 4.15 4.97 -15.15
CA TYR A 95 4.84 3.87 -14.47
C TYR A 95 5.94 4.40 -13.56
N TYR A 96 5.79 4.23 -12.26
CA TYR A 96 6.79 4.68 -11.29
C TYR A 96 8.03 3.79 -11.29
N GLN A 97 9.20 4.38 -11.07
CA GLN A 97 10.49 3.72 -10.94
C GLN A 97 11.24 4.22 -9.70
N LEU A 98 12.15 3.41 -9.16
CA LEU A 98 13.02 3.84 -8.07
C LEU A 98 13.93 4.96 -8.59
N GLY A 99 13.91 6.12 -7.94
CA GLY A 99 14.58 7.34 -8.45
C GLY A 99 13.61 8.37 -9.03
N ASP A 100 12.31 8.11 -9.04
CA ASP A 100 11.30 9.15 -9.24
C ASP A 100 11.06 10.00 -7.99
N VAL A 101 10.34 11.12 -8.18
CA VAL A 101 9.84 11.95 -7.09
C VAL A 101 8.47 12.54 -7.40
N ASN A 102 7.61 12.58 -6.40
CA ASN A 102 6.27 13.15 -6.44
C ASN A 102 6.17 14.28 -5.42
N PHE A 103 5.56 15.40 -5.79
CA PHE A 103 5.37 16.49 -4.83
C PHE A 103 4.17 17.37 -5.17
N ARG A 104 3.66 18.05 -4.15
CA ARG A 104 2.61 19.07 -4.28
C ARG A 104 3.10 20.38 -3.72
N VAL A 105 2.94 21.44 -4.49
CA VAL A 105 3.32 22.79 -4.09
C VAL A 105 2.12 23.73 -4.07
N LYS A 106 2.26 24.81 -3.31
CA LYS A 106 1.33 25.92 -3.28
C LYS A 106 2.12 27.21 -3.17
N SER A 107 1.87 28.14 -4.10
CA SER A 107 2.41 29.50 -4.00
C SER A 107 1.55 30.34 -3.05
N GLU A 108 2.10 31.48 -2.58
CA GLU A 108 1.42 32.38 -1.64
C GLU A 108 0.03 32.83 -2.13
N SER A 109 -0.11 33.04 -3.44
CA SER A 109 -1.36 33.48 -4.07
C SER A 109 -2.32 32.35 -4.46
N ALA A 110 -1.89 31.08 -4.40
CA ALA A 110 -2.68 29.95 -4.86
C ALA A 110 -3.73 29.49 -3.83
N VAL A 111 -4.90 29.07 -4.34
CA VAL A 111 -6.01 28.57 -3.51
C VAL A 111 -5.89 27.07 -3.23
N GLY A 112 -5.18 26.31 -4.08
CA GLY A 112 -5.06 24.86 -3.97
C GLY A 112 -3.67 24.34 -4.33
N TRP A 113 -3.45 23.05 -4.07
CA TRP A 113 -2.21 22.35 -4.36
C TRP A 113 -2.06 22.05 -5.85
N THR A 114 -0.85 22.24 -6.39
CA THR A 114 -0.48 21.79 -7.74
C THR A 114 0.44 20.59 -7.64
N SER A 115 0.10 19.51 -8.35
CA SER A 115 0.83 18.23 -8.30
C SER A 115 1.87 18.14 -9.42
N TYR A 116 3.05 17.62 -9.06
CA TYR A 116 4.15 17.35 -9.95
C TYR A 116 4.67 15.93 -9.72
N SER A 117 5.03 15.25 -10.78
CA SER A 117 5.57 13.89 -10.74
C SER A 117 6.49 13.68 -11.94
N THR A 118 7.68 13.12 -11.69
CA THR A 118 8.62 12.74 -12.76
C THR A 118 8.16 11.51 -13.55
N ALA A 119 7.17 10.76 -13.02
CA ALA A 119 6.58 9.62 -13.70
C ALA A 119 5.38 10.00 -14.59
N ALA A 120 4.69 11.11 -14.32
CA ALA A 120 3.46 11.48 -15.02
C ALA A 120 3.64 11.65 -16.54
N GLN A 121 4.77 12.23 -16.97
CA GLN A 121 5.12 12.38 -18.39
C GLN A 121 6.63 12.17 -18.56
N ARG A 122 7.03 11.01 -19.08
CA ARG A 122 8.43 10.64 -19.24
C ARG A 122 9.11 11.52 -20.29
N GLY A 123 10.25 12.07 -19.91
CA GLY A 123 11.12 12.86 -20.77
C GLY A 123 12.59 12.55 -20.49
N ALA A 124 13.46 12.93 -21.41
CA ALA A 124 14.89 12.84 -21.19
C ALA A 124 15.28 13.81 -20.07
N VAL A 125 16.00 13.34 -19.07
CA VAL A 125 16.62 14.24 -18.08
C VAL A 125 17.88 14.88 -18.64
N GLU A 126 18.25 16.03 -18.11
CA GLU A 126 19.51 16.69 -18.45
C GLU A 126 20.58 16.27 -17.45
N GLU A 127 21.52 15.43 -17.90
CA GLU A 127 22.69 15.06 -17.11
C GLU A 127 23.61 16.28 -16.93
N LEU A 128 24.03 16.53 -15.69
CA LEU A 128 24.89 17.66 -15.35
C LEU A 128 26.33 17.18 -15.13
N GLU A 129 27.30 18.00 -15.52
CA GLU A 129 28.71 17.74 -15.20
C GLU A 129 28.93 17.87 -13.69
N ASN A 130 29.67 16.91 -13.13
CA ASN A 130 30.05 16.93 -11.72
C ASN A 130 31.45 16.33 -11.54
N ASP A 131 32.30 17.05 -10.80
CA ASP A 131 33.68 16.65 -10.51
C ASP A 131 33.84 15.91 -9.17
N ASP A 132 32.78 15.83 -8.35
CA ASP A 132 32.81 15.11 -7.08
C ASP A 132 32.84 13.58 -7.34
N PRO A 133 33.93 12.87 -6.97
CA PRO A 133 34.03 11.43 -7.18
C PRO A 133 33.02 10.61 -6.36
N GLY A 134 32.37 11.21 -5.35
CA GLY A 134 31.30 10.59 -4.57
C GLY A 134 29.94 10.60 -5.27
N VAL A 135 29.77 11.36 -6.35
CA VAL A 135 28.51 11.39 -7.12
C VAL A 135 28.68 10.49 -8.34
N LEU A 136 27.80 9.49 -8.45
CA LEU A 136 27.77 8.55 -9.57
C LEU A 136 27.14 9.20 -10.81
N THR A 137 26.02 9.90 -10.62
CA THR A 137 25.41 10.74 -11.65
C THR A 137 24.48 11.77 -11.02
N VAL A 138 24.32 12.90 -11.70
CA VAL A 138 23.40 13.98 -11.35
C VAL A 138 22.62 14.43 -12.57
N ALA A 139 21.34 14.72 -12.39
CA ALA A 139 20.51 15.28 -13.45
C ALA A 139 19.48 16.28 -12.96
N SER A 140 19.18 17.25 -13.83
CA SER A 140 18.01 18.10 -13.74
C SER A 140 16.77 17.36 -14.22
N LEU A 141 15.75 17.31 -13.36
CA LEU A 141 14.48 16.62 -13.62
C LEU A 141 13.45 17.54 -14.28
N ASN A 142 13.73 18.85 -14.38
CA ASN A 142 12.80 19.87 -14.83
C ASN A 142 12.17 19.55 -16.21
N ALA A 143 12.88 18.89 -17.11
CA ALA A 143 12.38 18.50 -18.43
C ALA A 143 11.23 17.45 -18.38
N THR A 144 11.10 16.72 -17.27
CA THR A 144 10.02 15.72 -17.04
C THR A 144 8.82 16.30 -16.29
N LEU A 145 8.94 17.54 -15.82
CA LEU A 145 7.95 18.21 -15.00
C LEU A 145 7.21 19.26 -15.84
N GLN A 146 5.92 19.42 -15.58
CA GLN A 146 5.02 20.26 -16.39
C GLN A 146 5.49 21.73 -16.47
N GLU A 147 5.12 22.42 -17.56
CA GLU A 147 5.39 23.85 -17.72
C GLU A 147 4.87 24.68 -16.53
N GLY A 148 5.61 25.71 -16.14
CA GLY A 148 5.24 26.59 -15.03
C GLY A 148 5.74 26.14 -13.64
N LEU A 149 6.48 25.03 -13.56
CA LEU A 149 7.14 24.55 -12.33
C LEU A 149 7.85 25.70 -11.57
N PRO A 150 7.57 25.92 -10.26
CA PRO A 150 8.21 26.98 -9.47
C PRO A 150 9.53 26.57 -8.82
N LEU A 151 10.01 25.35 -9.10
CA LEU A 151 11.21 24.77 -8.50
C LEU A 151 12.23 24.34 -9.56
N GLU A 152 13.51 24.43 -9.22
CA GLU A 152 14.58 23.64 -9.82
C GLU A 152 14.68 22.34 -9.02
N VAL A 153 14.68 21.19 -9.71
CA VAL A 153 14.67 19.86 -9.10
C VAL A 153 15.82 19.05 -9.65
N LEU A 154 16.78 18.73 -8.79
CA LEU A 154 17.94 17.90 -9.11
C LEU A 154 17.83 16.54 -8.44
N ARG A 155 18.30 15.49 -9.10
CA ARG A 155 18.51 14.16 -8.51
C ARG A 155 19.98 13.80 -8.55
N PHE A 156 20.45 13.19 -7.48
CA PHE A 156 21.78 12.65 -7.33
C PHE A 156 21.70 11.16 -6.98
N TRP A 157 22.50 10.36 -7.67
CA TRP A 157 22.91 9.04 -7.19
C TRP A 157 24.34 9.19 -6.68
N GLU A 158 24.56 8.90 -5.40
CA GLU A 158 25.83 9.16 -4.72
C GLU A 158 26.29 7.90 -3.99
N TYR A 159 27.59 7.79 -3.76
CA TYR A 159 28.17 6.75 -2.93
C TYR A 159 29.14 7.37 -1.92
N ALA A 160 28.76 7.33 -0.64
CA ALA A 160 29.54 7.87 0.46
C ALA A 160 29.39 6.99 1.70
N ASP A 161 30.46 6.83 2.48
CA ASP A 161 30.46 6.10 3.76
C ASP A 161 29.82 4.70 3.72
N ASP A 162 30.11 3.93 2.66
CA ASP A 162 29.57 2.58 2.42
C ASP A 162 28.04 2.53 2.20
N LYS A 163 27.48 3.63 1.69
CA LYS A 163 26.05 3.78 1.42
C LYS A 163 25.85 4.25 -0.02
N LEU A 164 24.91 3.62 -0.71
CA LEU A 164 24.37 4.18 -1.94
C LEU A 164 23.25 5.15 -1.56
N VAL A 165 23.31 6.40 -2.03
CA VAL A 165 22.37 7.46 -1.65
C VAL A 165 21.60 7.92 -2.88
N LEU A 166 20.27 7.98 -2.76
CA LEU A 166 19.39 8.67 -3.69
C LEU A 166 18.94 9.98 -3.03
N ARG A 167 19.39 11.11 -3.58
CA ARG A 167 19.13 12.44 -3.03
C ARG A 167 18.42 13.32 -4.06
N PHE A 168 17.50 14.15 -3.57
CA PHE A 168 16.82 15.18 -4.35
C PHE A 168 17.07 16.54 -3.74
N GLU A 169 17.23 17.56 -4.58
CA GLU A 169 17.31 18.95 -4.16
C GLU A 169 16.22 19.77 -4.87
N PHE A 170 15.50 20.56 -4.09
CA PHE A 170 14.42 21.44 -4.53
C PHE A 170 14.80 22.88 -4.23
N ARG A 171 14.93 23.70 -5.26
CA ARG A 171 15.27 25.11 -5.10
C ARG A 171 14.15 25.99 -5.62
N ASN A 172 13.71 26.96 -4.82
CA ASN A 172 12.71 27.92 -5.24
C ASN A 172 13.28 28.90 -6.28
N THR A 173 12.73 28.87 -7.50
CA THR A 173 13.17 29.73 -8.62
C THR A 173 12.29 30.98 -8.78
N ARG A 174 11.25 31.11 -7.95
CA ARG A 174 10.35 32.27 -7.94
C ARG A 174 10.82 33.34 -6.96
N ASP A 175 10.26 34.53 -7.14
CA ASP A 175 10.41 35.69 -6.24
C ASP A 175 9.32 35.74 -5.15
N GLU A 176 8.52 34.67 -5.03
CA GLU A 176 7.51 34.47 -3.99
C GLU A 176 7.81 33.23 -3.15
N ILE A 177 7.11 33.09 -2.02
CA ILE A 177 7.21 31.93 -1.14
C ILE A 177 6.50 30.72 -1.78
N ILE A 178 7.14 29.56 -1.71
CA ILE A 178 6.57 28.28 -2.14
C ILE A 178 6.48 27.33 -0.94
N GLU A 179 5.29 26.79 -0.69
CA GLU A 179 5.09 25.70 0.27
C GLU A 179 5.07 24.36 -0.45
N ILE A 180 5.88 23.39 0.00
CA ILE A 180 5.81 21.99 -0.42
C ILE A 180 4.98 21.24 0.62
N GLY A 181 3.73 20.93 0.26
CA GLY A 181 2.75 20.27 1.14
C GLY A 181 2.73 18.75 1.03
N ALA A 182 3.20 18.19 -0.08
CA ALA A 182 3.47 16.76 -0.18
C ALA A 182 4.81 16.54 -0.88
N LEU A 183 5.57 15.55 -0.39
CA LEU A 183 6.85 15.19 -0.97
C LEU A 183 7.10 13.69 -0.74
N GLY A 184 7.09 12.93 -1.83
CA GLY A 184 7.12 11.47 -1.84
C GLY A 184 8.21 10.92 -2.76
N ILE A 185 8.91 9.88 -2.31
CA ILE A 185 9.89 9.13 -3.11
C ILE A 185 9.28 7.73 -3.39
N PRO A 186 8.90 7.41 -4.64
CA PRO A 186 8.44 6.08 -5.02
C PRO A 186 9.45 4.98 -4.67
N MET A 187 8.99 4.03 -3.84
CA MET A 187 9.77 2.88 -3.37
C MET A 187 9.41 1.67 -4.23
N ILE A 188 10.04 1.58 -5.40
CA ILE A 188 9.69 0.59 -6.43
C ILE A 188 10.65 -0.59 -6.36
N PHE A 189 10.18 -1.66 -5.71
CA PHE A 189 10.90 -2.93 -5.59
C PHE A 189 10.12 -4.07 -6.23
N ASN A 190 10.78 -5.17 -6.58
CA ASN A 190 10.18 -6.25 -7.36
C ASN A 190 9.15 -7.10 -6.57
N ASN A 191 7.94 -6.59 -6.33
CA ASN A 191 6.79 -7.36 -5.80
C ASN A 191 5.78 -7.77 -6.88
N ILE A 192 6.18 -7.76 -8.15
CA ILE A 192 5.35 -8.22 -9.27
C ILE A 192 5.52 -9.74 -9.39
N LEU A 193 4.57 -10.49 -8.81
CA LEU A 193 4.53 -11.96 -8.86
C LEU A 193 3.73 -12.47 -10.07
N HIS A 194 3.29 -11.55 -10.94
CA HIS A 194 2.41 -11.82 -12.05
C HIS A 194 3.10 -12.71 -13.11
N GLU A 195 2.37 -13.69 -13.65
CA GLU A 195 2.86 -14.60 -14.71
C GLU A 195 4.10 -15.43 -14.34
N LYS A 196 4.40 -15.57 -13.04
CA LYS A 196 5.53 -16.37 -12.55
C LYS A 196 5.12 -17.67 -11.87
N HIS A 197 5.98 -18.67 -11.97
CA HIS A 197 5.92 -19.88 -11.14
C HIS A 197 6.41 -19.59 -9.72
N LEU A 198 6.00 -20.42 -8.74
CA LEU A 198 6.36 -20.23 -7.33
C LEU A 198 7.88 -20.18 -7.12
N ASP A 199 8.65 -21.04 -7.79
CA ASP A 199 10.11 -21.07 -7.65
C ASP A 199 10.77 -19.78 -8.16
N GLU A 200 10.25 -19.21 -9.26
CA GLU A 200 10.72 -17.92 -9.81
C GLU A 200 10.38 -16.78 -8.84
N VAL A 201 9.16 -16.78 -8.29
CA VAL A 201 8.70 -15.81 -7.29
C VAL A 201 9.60 -15.81 -6.05
N HIS A 202 9.96 -16.98 -5.52
CA HIS A 202 10.87 -17.07 -4.37
C HIS A 202 12.30 -16.62 -4.69
N ALA A 203 12.75 -16.83 -5.92
CA ALA A 203 14.12 -16.51 -6.34
C ALA A 203 14.34 -15.03 -6.66
N GLU A 204 13.33 -14.33 -7.19
CA GLU A 204 13.50 -13.05 -7.88
C GLU A 204 12.73 -11.87 -7.25
N ASN A 205 11.74 -12.15 -6.39
CA ASN A 205 10.87 -11.12 -5.84
C ASN A 205 11.18 -10.79 -4.39
N VAL A 206 10.69 -9.62 -3.95
CA VAL A 206 10.76 -9.15 -2.57
C VAL A 206 9.39 -8.76 -2.03
N PHE A 207 9.24 -8.89 -0.72
CA PHE A 207 8.29 -8.09 0.06
C PHE A 207 9.03 -6.90 0.63
N PHE A 208 8.32 -5.78 0.79
CA PHE A 208 8.90 -4.61 1.40
C PHE A 208 7.96 -3.93 2.37
N ASP A 209 8.43 -3.78 3.61
CA ASP A 209 7.64 -3.35 4.74
C ASP A 209 8.16 -2.04 5.32
N PRO A 210 7.28 -1.05 5.57
CA PRO A 210 7.67 0.22 6.15
C PRO A 210 7.61 0.18 7.68
N TYR A 211 8.57 0.83 8.32
CA TYR A 211 8.40 1.42 9.65
C TYR A 211 8.33 2.94 9.52
N MET A 212 7.12 3.50 9.59
CA MET A 212 6.87 4.96 9.49
C MET A 212 7.24 5.71 10.79
N GLY A 213 8.44 5.46 11.31
CA GLY A 213 8.94 5.95 12.60
C GLY A 213 9.46 7.38 12.59
N MET A 214 9.00 8.25 11.68
CA MET A 214 9.55 9.59 11.45
C MET A 214 11.05 9.54 11.13
N ASP A 215 11.91 10.23 11.88
CA ASP A 215 13.35 10.21 11.64
C ASP A 215 13.94 8.83 11.92
N ALA A 216 13.35 7.99 12.78
CA ALA A 216 13.82 6.62 12.98
C ALA A 216 13.22 5.62 11.98
N GLY A 217 12.37 6.07 11.07
CA GLY A 217 11.72 5.20 10.10
C GLY A 217 12.71 4.56 9.13
N TYR A 218 12.36 3.39 8.62
CA TYR A 218 13.10 2.68 7.59
C TYR A 218 12.14 1.82 6.78
N LEU A 219 12.59 1.33 5.63
CA LEU A 219 11.90 0.32 4.85
C LEU A 219 12.84 -0.87 4.63
N GLN A 220 12.34 -2.08 4.85
CA GLN A 220 13.08 -3.31 4.55
C GLN A 220 12.56 -3.89 3.24
N ALA A 221 13.44 -4.35 2.36
CA ALA A 221 13.10 -5.16 1.20
C ALA A 221 13.73 -6.54 1.36
N VAL A 222 12.89 -7.54 1.62
CA VAL A 222 13.25 -8.91 1.99
C VAL A 222 12.88 -9.84 0.85
N ARG A 223 13.83 -10.68 0.43
CA ARG A 223 13.63 -11.70 -0.60
C ARG A 223 12.52 -12.67 -0.17
N LEU A 224 11.68 -13.12 -1.09
CA LEU A 224 10.59 -14.06 -0.78
C LEU A 224 11.08 -15.43 -0.30
N SER A 225 12.35 -15.78 -0.55
CA SER A 225 13.00 -16.95 0.07
C SER A 225 13.25 -16.79 1.57
N GLY A 226 13.24 -15.56 2.10
CA GLY A 226 13.68 -15.24 3.46
C GLY A 226 15.19 -15.24 3.65
N GLU A 227 15.96 -15.54 2.59
CA GLU A 227 17.42 -15.50 2.61
C GLU A 227 17.94 -14.07 2.47
N GLY A 228 19.14 -13.84 3.00
CA GLY A 228 19.86 -12.58 2.81
C GLY A 228 20.39 -12.37 1.39
N PRO A 229 20.98 -11.20 1.12
CA PRO A 229 20.97 -10.03 2.00
C PRO A 229 19.58 -9.37 2.05
N VAL A 230 19.35 -8.53 3.07
CA VAL A 230 18.17 -7.65 3.15
C VAL A 230 18.61 -6.24 2.79
N LEU A 231 17.88 -5.61 1.87
CA LEU A 231 18.08 -4.21 1.55
C LEU A 231 17.31 -3.35 2.56
N LEU A 232 18.00 -2.44 3.24
CA LEU A 232 17.39 -1.42 4.08
C LEU A 232 17.46 -0.06 3.39
N VAL A 233 16.33 0.65 3.42
CA VAL A 233 16.21 2.05 3.01
C VAL A 233 16.12 2.90 4.27
N LEU A 234 17.10 3.77 4.48
CA LEU A 234 17.24 4.62 5.66
C LEU A 234 17.13 6.10 5.28
N PRO A 235 16.75 7.00 6.21
CA PRO A 235 16.78 8.44 5.96
C PRO A 235 18.20 8.96 5.74
N HIS A 236 18.41 9.68 4.64
CA HIS A 236 19.60 10.52 4.44
C HIS A 236 19.30 11.95 4.89
N GLY A 237 20.14 12.53 5.75
CA GLY A 237 19.88 13.83 6.35
C GLY A 237 18.51 13.88 7.06
N LYS A 238 17.78 15.01 6.92
CA LYS A 238 16.45 15.20 7.52
C LYS A 238 15.35 14.75 6.55
N THR A 239 15.22 13.43 6.36
CA THR A 239 14.22 12.82 5.46
C THR A 239 13.28 11.89 6.25
N PRO A 240 12.39 12.41 7.11
CA PRO A 240 11.51 11.56 7.92
C PRO A 240 10.60 10.64 7.10
N PHE A 241 10.30 9.45 7.62
CA PHE A 241 9.28 8.55 7.08
C PHE A 241 7.91 8.88 7.70
N GLU A 242 7.32 9.99 7.28
CA GLU A 242 6.08 10.53 7.87
C GLU A 242 4.85 9.68 7.53
N ALA A 243 4.72 9.29 6.26
CA ALA A 243 3.62 8.47 5.79
C ALA A 243 4.07 7.51 4.68
N TYR A 244 3.23 6.52 4.39
CA TYR A 244 3.44 5.56 3.32
C TYR A 244 2.18 5.53 2.46
N ARG A 245 2.28 6.04 1.24
CA ARG A 245 1.12 6.24 0.36
C ARG A 245 1.11 5.22 -0.77
N PRO A 246 -0.01 4.52 -1.03
CA PRO A 246 -0.14 3.68 -2.21
C PRO A 246 -0.19 4.53 -3.50
N LEU A 247 0.56 4.09 -4.51
CA LEU A 247 0.59 4.66 -5.85
C LEU A 247 -0.52 4.03 -6.70
N LEU A 248 -1.76 4.42 -6.40
CA LEU A 248 -2.97 3.82 -7.00
C LEU A 248 -3.13 4.11 -8.50
N ASP A 249 -2.37 5.07 -9.00
CA ASP A 249 -2.31 5.54 -10.38
C ASP A 249 -1.20 4.89 -11.21
N ASP A 250 -0.39 3.99 -10.64
CA ASP A 250 0.53 3.16 -11.44
C ASP A 250 -0.29 2.29 -12.42
N PRO A 251 0.01 2.29 -13.73
CA PRO A 251 -0.78 1.54 -14.71
C PRO A 251 -0.69 0.02 -14.58
N MET A 252 0.28 -0.54 -13.84
CA MET A 252 0.41 -1.99 -13.68
C MET A 252 -0.82 -2.55 -12.95
N PRO A 253 -1.53 -3.54 -13.53
CA PRO A 253 -2.75 -4.05 -12.93
C PRO A 253 -2.50 -4.74 -11.58
N ARG A 254 -3.09 -4.20 -10.52
CA ARG A 254 -3.08 -4.81 -9.19
C ARG A 254 -3.99 -6.04 -9.13
N GLY A 255 -3.62 -7.01 -8.31
CA GLY A 255 -4.37 -8.24 -8.11
C GLY A 255 -3.74 -9.13 -7.04
N ILE A 256 -4.13 -10.40 -7.02
CA ILE A 256 -3.63 -11.38 -6.03
C ILE A 256 -2.11 -11.57 -6.14
N THR A 257 -1.55 -11.35 -7.32
CA THR A 257 -0.12 -11.54 -7.63
C THR A 257 0.67 -10.23 -7.68
N PHE A 258 0.06 -9.09 -7.35
CA PHE A 258 0.74 -7.80 -7.28
C PHE A 258 -0.12 -6.81 -6.47
N GLU A 259 0.35 -6.46 -5.28
CA GLU A 259 -0.40 -5.61 -4.34
C GLU A 259 -0.42 -4.12 -4.76
N GLY A 260 0.56 -3.71 -5.56
CA GLY A 260 0.80 -2.32 -5.92
C GLY A 260 2.11 -1.79 -5.35
N PHE A 261 2.42 -0.55 -5.73
CA PHE A 261 3.56 0.19 -5.21
C PHE A 261 3.14 1.27 -4.24
N HIS A 262 4.13 1.76 -3.48
CA HIS A 262 3.95 2.80 -2.50
C HIS A 262 5.14 3.76 -2.55
N GLU A 263 4.99 4.90 -1.89
CA GLU A 263 6.06 5.88 -1.76
C GLU A 263 6.33 6.28 -0.32
N TRP A 264 7.61 6.56 -0.07
CA TRP A 264 8.09 7.18 1.15
C TRP A 264 7.67 8.63 1.17
N MET A 265 6.79 9.02 2.09
CA MET A 265 6.36 10.42 2.23
C MET A 265 7.17 11.13 3.31
N VAL A 266 7.85 12.20 2.91
CA VAL A 266 8.55 13.13 3.81
C VAL A 266 7.58 14.15 4.39
N HIS A 267 6.67 14.63 3.55
CA HIS A 267 5.61 15.58 3.91
C HIS A 267 4.29 15.09 3.35
N SER A 268 3.21 15.14 4.13
CA SER A 268 1.89 14.66 3.71
C SER A 268 0.75 15.66 3.93
N LYS A 269 1.03 16.92 4.28
CA LYS A 269 0.00 17.94 4.53
C LYS A 269 -0.98 18.11 3.37
N ALA A 270 -0.52 18.14 2.13
CA ALA A 270 -1.41 18.35 0.98
C ALA A 270 -2.44 17.22 0.82
N TYR A 271 -2.06 15.97 1.10
CA TYR A 271 -3.01 14.86 1.13
C TYR A 271 -3.95 14.93 2.34
N ALA A 272 -3.45 15.36 3.50
CA ALA A 272 -4.27 15.56 4.70
C ALA A 272 -5.33 16.66 4.53
N ASP A 273 -5.01 17.73 3.80
CA ASP A 273 -5.94 18.81 3.51
C ASP A 273 -7.02 18.38 2.49
N ASP A 274 -6.72 17.42 1.60
CA ASP A 274 -7.58 16.97 0.50
C ASP A 274 -8.08 15.52 0.69
N GLU A 275 -7.40 14.51 0.10
CA GLU A 275 -7.90 13.13 -0.01
C GLU A 275 -8.04 12.41 1.33
N TRP A 276 -7.24 12.80 2.32
CA TRP A 276 -7.21 12.17 3.65
C TRP A 276 -7.94 12.99 4.71
N ARG A 277 -8.75 13.97 4.32
CA ARG A 277 -9.45 14.86 5.28
C ARG A 277 -10.32 14.10 6.29
N GLU A 278 -10.88 12.96 5.89
CA GLU A 278 -11.72 12.11 6.75
C GLU A 278 -10.92 10.99 7.45
N ALA A 279 -9.61 10.94 7.25
CA ALA A 279 -8.71 9.97 7.88
C ALA A 279 -7.91 10.61 9.02
N GLU A 280 -7.39 9.77 9.92
CA GLU A 280 -6.47 10.18 10.97
C GLU A 280 -5.09 9.57 10.70
N PRO A 281 -4.14 10.31 10.11
CA PRO A 281 -2.79 9.81 9.89
C PRO A 281 -2.08 9.41 11.20
N TRP A 282 -1.19 8.42 11.16
CA TRP A 282 -0.44 7.98 12.34
C TRP A 282 0.51 9.06 12.84
N ASN A 283 1.25 9.69 11.93
CA ASN A 283 2.09 10.83 12.21
C ASN A 283 1.37 12.12 11.83
N LYS A 284 1.70 13.22 12.51
CA LYS A 284 1.12 14.52 12.22
C LYS A 284 1.60 14.98 10.83
N PRO A 285 0.70 15.31 9.88
CA PRO A 285 1.10 15.78 8.56
C PRO A 285 1.92 17.08 8.62
N THR A 286 2.99 17.15 7.85
CA THR A 286 3.85 18.34 7.74
C THR A 286 4.00 18.86 6.32
N SER A 287 4.54 20.07 6.21
CA SER A 287 4.96 20.76 4.99
C SER A 287 6.25 21.52 5.26
N VAL A 288 6.89 22.03 4.20
CA VAL A 288 8.05 22.93 4.29
C VAL A 288 7.80 24.17 3.45
N ILE A 289 8.32 25.31 3.92
CA ILE A 289 8.24 26.61 3.25
C ILE A 289 9.62 26.94 2.69
N LEU A 290 9.69 27.32 1.41
CA LEU A 290 10.90 27.80 0.74
C LEU A 290 10.76 29.27 0.38
N LEU A 291 11.66 30.09 0.90
CA LEU A 291 11.84 31.48 0.49
C LEU A 291 12.43 31.57 -0.92
N PRO A 292 12.33 32.73 -1.61
CA PRO A 292 12.97 32.93 -2.91
C PRO A 292 14.46 32.54 -2.90
N GLY A 293 14.84 31.63 -3.79
CA GLY A 293 16.21 31.12 -3.92
C GLY A 293 16.65 30.08 -2.89
N GLU A 294 15.82 29.75 -1.89
CA GLU A 294 16.11 28.74 -0.88
C GLU A 294 16.06 27.32 -1.46
N SER A 295 16.97 26.46 -0.99
CA SER A 295 17.03 25.03 -1.35
C SER A 295 16.61 24.16 -0.17
N TYR A 296 15.98 23.04 -0.48
CA TYR A 296 15.64 21.98 0.45
C TYR A 296 16.02 20.63 -0.13
N SER A 297 16.70 19.80 0.66
CA SER A 297 17.19 18.50 0.22
C SER A 297 16.61 17.38 1.07
N ILE A 298 16.27 16.29 0.40
CA ILE A 298 15.83 15.04 1.00
C ILE A 298 16.55 13.88 0.31
N GLY A 299 16.62 12.73 0.96
CA GLY A 299 17.19 11.54 0.35
C GLY A 299 17.07 10.31 1.22
N VAL A 300 17.41 9.18 0.61
CA VAL A 300 17.46 7.88 1.28
C VAL A 300 18.80 7.21 1.04
N GLU A 301 19.27 6.50 2.07
CA GLU A 301 20.47 5.68 2.04
C GLU A 301 20.04 4.21 1.87
N LEU A 302 20.71 3.51 0.97
CA LEU A 302 20.52 2.09 0.68
C LEU A 302 21.71 1.35 1.30
N VAL A 303 21.42 0.44 2.23
CA VAL A 303 22.42 -0.36 2.94
C VAL A 303 22.01 -1.82 3.00
N MET A 304 22.99 -2.72 3.15
CA MET A 304 22.73 -4.16 3.23
C MET A 304 22.84 -4.66 4.68
N ALA A 305 21.80 -5.37 5.11
CA ALA A 305 21.85 -6.26 6.26
C ALA A 305 22.12 -7.70 5.80
N GLU A 306 22.87 -8.46 6.59
CA GLU A 306 23.23 -9.84 6.24
C GLU A 306 21.99 -10.75 6.13
N SER A 307 21.03 -10.58 7.04
CA SER A 307 19.80 -11.36 7.09
C SER A 307 18.68 -10.57 7.79
N VAL A 308 17.47 -11.12 7.81
CA VAL A 308 16.33 -10.56 8.55
C VAL A 308 16.66 -10.42 10.05
N GLN A 309 17.43 -11.35 10.61
CA GLN A 309 17.82 -11.36 12.02
C GLN A 309 18.85 -10.27 12.38
N ASN A 310 19.51 -9.66 11.38
CA ASN A 310 20.54 -8.64 11.58
C ASN A 310 20.05 -7.22 11.26
N ILE A 311 18.74 -7.00 11.08
CA ILE A 311 18.19 -5.68 10.75
C ILE A 311 18.48 -4.68 11.87
N GLU A 312 18.16 -5.00 13.12
CA GLU A 312 18.39 -4.11 14.26
C GLU A 312 19.88 -3.80 14.45
N GLU A 313 20.75 -4.81 14.30
CA GLU A 313 22.20 -4.61 14.37
C GLU A 313 22.71 -3.66 13.28
N THR A 314 22.18 -3.80 12.06
CA THR A 314 22.52 -2.93 10.93
C THR A 314 22.02 -1.50 11.17
N LEU A 315 20.80 -1.34 11.68
CA LEU A 315 20.25 -0.03 12.05
C LEU A 315 21.13 0.65 13.12
N ILE A 316 21.54 -0.07 14.16
CA ILE A 316 22.45 0.42 15.20
C ILE A 316 23.80 0.83 14.59
N LYS A 317 24.38 0.00 13.72
CA LYS A 317 25.65 0.31 13.02
C LYS A 317 25.57 1.62 12.23
N HIS A 318 24.42 1.92 11.65
CA HIS A 318 24.17 3.15 10.90
C HIS A 318 23.60 4.29 11.77
N GLY A 319 23.73 4.19 13.10
CA GLY A 319 23.34 5.24 14.05
C GLY A 319 21.84 5.49 14.14
N ARG A 320 21.00 4.56 13.66
CA ARG A 320 19.54 4.72 13.69
C ARG A 320 18.99 4.35 15.06
N PRO A 321 18.00 5.09 15.60
CA PRO A 321 17.25 4.65 16.76
C PRO A 321 16.50 3.35 16.45
N VAL A 322 16.54 2.39 17.37
CA VAL A 322 15.83 1.11 17.28
C VAL A 322 14.81 0.99 18.41
N ALA A 323 13.61 0.54 18.06
CA ALA A 323 12.53 0.25 18.99
C ALA A 323 12.01 -1.17 18.80
N VAL A 324 11.96 -1.95 19.89
CA VAL A 324 11.42 -3.31 19.89
C VAL A 324 10.34 -3.43 20.96
N GLY A 325 9.10 -3.64 20.55
CA GLY A 325 7.96 -3.90 21.44
C GLY A 325 7.77 -5.38 21.73
N TRP A 326 7.43 -5.72 22.97
CA TRP A 326 7.12 -7.08 23.43
C TRP A 326 5.79 -7.14 24.20
N PRO A 327 4.89 -8.10 23.92
CA PRO A 327 4.98 -9.12 22.86
C PRO A 327 4.73 -8.55 21.46
N GLY A 328 4.42 -7.25 21.35
CA GLY A 328 4.23 -6.56 20.08
C GLY A 328 3.60 -5.19 20.29
N TYR A 329 2.96 -4.67 19.24
CA TYR A 329 2.38 -3.33 19.22
C TYR A 329 0.84 -3.30 19.32
N VAL A 330 0.20 -4.46 19.38
CA VAL A 330 -1.20 -4.59 19.80
C VAL A 330 -1.21 -4.91 21.29
N LEU A 331 -1.76 -4.01 22.10
CA LEU A 331 -1.61 -4.05 23.56
C LEU A 331 -2.99 -4.21 24.23
N PRO A 332 -3.32 -5.40 24.76
CA PRO A 332 -4.47 -5.58 25.63
C PRO A 332 -4.36 -4.73 26.90
N GLN A 333 -5.48 -4.20 27.38
CA GLN A 333 -5.52 -3.36 28.59
C GLN A 333 -5.12 -4.10 29.88
N ASP A 334 -5.16 -5.44 29.88
CA ASP A 334 -4.80 -6.32 30.98
C ASP A 334 -3.38 -6.93 30.86
N VAL A 335 -2.64 -6.59 29.81
CA VAL A 335 -1.27 -7.07 29.58
C VAL A 335 -0.25 -5.97 29.86
N ALA A 336 0.82 -6.32 30.57
CA ALA A 336 2.00 -5.46 30.71
C ALA A 336 2.92 -5.67 29.49
N GLY A 337 2.99 -4.68 28.60
CA GLY A 337 3.92 -4.67 27.49
C GLY A 337 5.29 -4.14 27.91
N PHE A 338 6.30 -4.41 27.09
CA PHE A 338 7.63 -3.84 27.23
C PHE A 338 8.05 -3.18 25.92
N LEU A 339 8.85 -2.12 26.05
CA LEU A 339 9.48 -1.43 24.93
C LEU A 339 10.97 -1.30 25.22
N PHE A 340 11.78 -1.77 24.29
CA PHE A 340 13.22 -1.64 24.33
C PHE A 340 13.64 -0.59 23.30
N LEU A 341 14.32 0.47 23.76
CA LEU A 341 14.85 1.54 22.93
C LEU A 341 16.38 1.51 22.96
N ARG A 342 17.00 1.67 21.80
CA ARG A 342 18.45 1.83 21.67
C ARG A 342 18.76 2.94 20.69
N HIS A 343 19.58 3.87 21.14
CA HIS A 343 20.16 4.92 20.33
C HIS A 343 21.40 5.47 21.05
N GLU A 344 22.34 6.06 20.31
CA GLU A 344 23.54 6.65 20.90
C GLU A 344 23.23 7.93 21.69
N GLN A 345 22.20 8.66 21.28
CA GLN A 345 21.79 9.90 21.93
C GLN A 345 20.79 9.63 23.06
N PRO A 346 20.88 10.35 24.20
CA PRO A 346 19.91 10.22 25.28
C PRO A 346 18.49 10.63 24.86
N ILE A 347 17.49 10.10 25.56
CA ILE A 347 16.09 10.49 25.38
C ILE A 347 15.86 11.83 26.08
N ALA A 348 15.46 12.85 25.31
CA ALA A 348 15.08 14.16 25.83
C ALA A 348 13.62 14.20 26.29
N SER A 349 12.70 13.53 25.58
CA SER A 349 11.29 13.47 25.98
C SER A 349 10.52 12.28 25.41
N LEU A 350 9.42 11.93 26.10
CA LEU A 350 8.45 10.92 25.71
C LEU A 350 7.05 11.55 25.75
N VAL A 351 6.33 11.52 24.62
CA VAL A 351 4.99 12.10 24.51
C VAL A 351 4.02 11.06 23.94
N VAL A 352 2.88 10.89 24.60
CA VAL A 352 1.83 9.94 24.18
C VAL A 352 0.62 10.69 23.61
N GLU A 353 0.18 10.30 22.43
CA GLU A 353 -1.03 10.79 21.77
C GLU A 353 -1.97 9.63 21.40
N PRO A 354 -3.28 9.68 21.72
CA PRO A 354 -3.93 10.68 22.55
C PRO A 354 -3.38 10.68 23.99
N HIS A 355 -3.40 11.85 24.64
CA HIS A 355 -2.88 11.99 26.01
C HIS A 355 -3.49 10.96 26.96
N GLY A 356 -2.63 10.23 27.68
CA GLY A 356 -3.01 9.19 28.63
C GLY A 356 -3.52 7.88 27.99
N ALA A 357 -3.36 7.67 26.68
CA ALA A 357 -3.71 6.40 26.04
C ALA A 357 -2.76 5.25 26.46
N LEU A 358 -1.51 5.58 26.74
CA LEU A 358 -0.47 4.69 27.26
C LEU A 358 0.11 5.26 28.55
N THR A 359 0.53 4.38 29.46
CA THR A 359 1.48 4.71 30.53
C THR A 359 2.83 4.10 30.18
N ILE A 360 3.89 4.91 30.28
CA ILE A 360 5.27 4.51 30.01
C ILE A 360 6.08 4.70 31.29
N GLU A 361 6.63 3.62 31.83
CA GLU A 361 7.45 3.64 33.05
C GLU A 361 8.83 3.07 32.73
N GLU A 362 9.89 3.79 33.05
CA GLU A 362 11.26 3.27 32.87
C GLU A 362 11.46 2.10 33.84
N ASP A 363 11.90 0.97 33.28
CA ASP A 363 12.30 -0.23 34.01
C ASP A 363 13.84 -0.30 34.03
N SER A 364 14.38 -1.22 34.81
CA SER A 364 15.79 -1.58 34.83
C SER A 364 16.36 -1.76 33.42
N ALA A 365 17.27 -0.87 33.05
CA ALA A 365 17.97 -0.92 31.77
C ALA A 365 18.78 -2.22 31.65
N THR A 366 18.89 -2.74 30.42
CA THR A 366 19.68 -3.94 30.11
C THR A 366 20.78 -3.56 29.14
N GLN A 367 22.03 -3.47 29.63
CA GLN A 367 23.18 -3.05 28.83
C GLN A 367 22.94 -1.67 28.18
N ASP A 368 23.11 -1.57 26.85
CA ASP A 368 22.93 -0.36 26.04
C ASP A 368 21.46 -0.09 25.68
N TRP A 369 20.51 -0.90 26.17
CA TRP A 369 19.08 -0.73 25.89
C TRP A 369 18.36 -0.10 27.06
N LYS A 370 17.56 0.93 26.76
CA LYS A 370 16.55 1.47 27.67
C LYS A 370 15.31 0.61 27.61
N LYS A 371 14.85 0.17 28.77
CA LYS A 371 13.67 -0.68 28.91
C LYS A 371 12.54 0.13 29.54
N TYR A 372 11.35 0.03 28.96
CA TYR A 372 10.14 0.64 29.48
C TYR A 372 9.06 -0.41 29.63
N GLN A 373 8.32 -0.35 30.73
CA GLN A 373 7.02 -1.00 30.83
C GLN A 373 5.98 -0.10 30.14
N VAL A 374 5.14 -0.70 29.30
CA VAL A 374 4.09 -0.03 28.53
C VAL A 374 2.75 -0.62 28.91
N LYS A 375 1.82 0.22 29.36
CA LYS A 375 0.44 -0.17 29.66
C LYS A 375 -0.56 0.55 28.77
N GLY A 376 -1.47 -0.21 28.18
CA GLY A 376 -2.60 0.33 27.44
C GLY A 376 -3.71 0.78 28.37
N ASN A 377 -4.13 2.05 28.27
CA ASN A 377 -5.16 2.62 29.14
C ASN A 377 -6.47 2.90 28.38
N LYS A 378 -6.38 3.42 27.16
CA LYS A 378 -7.55 3.81 26.36
C LYS A 378 -7.62 2.99 25.08
N TRP A 379 -8.74 2.32 24.85
CA TRP A 379 -8.98 1.58 23.61
C TRP A 379 -8.82 2.49 22.38
N GLY A 380 -8.11 2.01 21.37
CA GLY A 380 -7.86 2.77 20.15
C GLY A 380 -6.40 2.83 19.77
N ARG A 381 -6.09 3.72 18.83
CA ARG A 381 -4.71 3.98 18.39
C ARG A 381 -4.00 4.84 19.42
N ALA A 382 -2.71 4.59 19.62
CA ALA A 382 -1.83 5.43 20.41
C ALA A 382 -0.48 5.56 19.71
N ARG A 383 0.10 6.76 19.71
CA ARG A 383 1.44 7.04 19.25
C ARG A 383 2.29 7.46 20.44
N LEU A 384 3.44 6.81 20.61
CA LEU A 384 4.53 7.29 21.45
C LEU A 384 5.54 8.03 20.55
N SER A 385 5.78 9.29 20.86
CA SER A 385 6.83 10.11 20.25
C SER A 385 8.01 10.19 21.21
N VAL A 386 9.17 9.69 20.77
CA VAL A 386 10.45 9.75 21.48
C VAL A 386 11.30 10.81 20.80
N THR A 387 11.68 11.85 21.52
CA THR A 387 12.64 12.85 21.03
C THR A 387 13.96 12.65 21.73
N TYR A 388 15.03 12.52 20.97
CA TYR A 388 16.40 12.38 21.46
C TYR A 388 17.10 13.75 21.56
N GLU A 389 18.21 13.83 22.31
CA GLU A 389 18.92 15.10 22.56
C GLU A 389 19.51 15.76 21.29
N ASP A 390 19.75 14.98 20.24
CA ASP A 390 20.17 15.48 18.92
C ASP A 390 19.01 16.04 18.07
N GLY A 391 17.78 15.97 18.57
CA GLY A 391 16.57 16.38 17.85
C GLY A 391 15.97 15.32 16.94
N THR A 392 16.51 14.11 16.90
CA THR A 392 15.90 12.96 16.23
C THR A 392 14.55 12.64 16.86
N LEU A 393 13.50 12.52 16.04
CA LEU A 393 12.16 12.13 16.44
C LEU A 393 11.85 10.72 15.96
N GLN A 394 11.57 9.82 16.90
CA GLN A 394 11.05 8.49 16.63
C GLN A 394 9.57 8.39 17.02
N THR A 395 8.74 7.82 16.15
CA THR A 395 7.35 7.50 16.49
C THR A 395 7.11 6.00 16.53
N ILE A 396 6.36 5.54 17.53
CA ILE A 396 6.03 4.14 17.74
C ILE A 396 4.52 4.04 17.86
N HIS A 397 3.90 3.19 17.04
CA HIS A 397 2.45 3.11 16.89
C HIS A 397 1.91 1.87 17.60
N TYR A 398 1.06 2.08 18.61
CA TYR A 398 0.37 1.02 19.34
C TYR A 398 -1.14 1.01 18.99
N LYS A 399 -1.74 -0.18 19.04
CA LYS A 399 -3.18 -0.39 19.06
C LYS A 399 -3.59 -0.97 20.41
N VAL A 400 -4.20 -0.17 21.27
CA VAL A 400 -4.76 -0.63 22.53
C VAL A 400 -6.10 -1.31 22.26
N ILE A 401 -6.24 -2.54 22.72
CA ILE A 401 -7.47 -3.35 22.60
C ILE A 401 -8.06 -3.62 23.99
N LYS A 402 -9.29 -4.16 24.04
CA LYS A 402 -9.88 -4.61 25.31
C LYS A 402 -9.00 -5.70 25.94
N SER A 403 -9.33 -6.10 27.17
CA SER A 403 -8.68 -7.26 27.77
C SER A 403 -8.79 -8.49 26.87
N GLU A 404 -7.81 -9.38 26.89
CA GLU A 404 -7.81 -10.56 26.01
C GLU A 404 -9.10 -11.39 26.20
N THR A 405 -9.53 -11.52 27.45
CA THR A 405 -10.76 -12.23 27.83
C THR A 405 -12.02 -11.58 27.25
N GLU A 406 -12.10 -10.25 27.25
CA GLU A 406 -13.25 -9.54 26.68
C GLU A 406 -13.25 -9.58 25.16
N VAL A 407 -12.09 -9.48 24.51
CA VAL A 407 -11.99 -9.59 23.04
C VAL A 407 -12.49 -10.96 22.58
N VAL A 408 -12.06 -12.03 23.24
CA VAL A 408 -12.50 -13.40 22.93
C VAL A 408 -13.99 -13.60 23.24
N ALA A 409 -14.49 -13.04 24.35
CA ALA A 409 -15.92 -13.07 24.69
C ALA A 409 -16.78 -12.34 23.65
N ASP A 410 -16.38 -11.14 23.23
CA ASP A 410 -17.11 -10.35 22.24
C ASP A 410 -17.10 -10.99 20.86
N ASN A 411 -15.98 -11.61 20.47
CA ASN A 411 -15.90 -12.44 19.27
C ASN A 411 -16.91 -13.59 19.34
N GLY A 412 -16.91 -14.41 20.40
CA GLY A 412 -17.88 -15.51 20.57
C GLY A 412 -19.33 -15.06 20.49
N ARG A 413 -19.66 -13.95 21.16
CA ARG A 413 -20.98 -13.32 21.11
C ARG A 413 -21.35 -12.91 19.68
N PHE A 414 -20.47 -12.18 18.99
CA PHE A 414 -20.73 -11.72 17.62
C PHE A 414 -20.96 -12.89 16.64
N LEU A 415 -20.13 -13.93 16.73
CA LEU A 415 -20.26 -15.13 15.90
C LEU A 415 -21.61 -15.84 16.14
N THR A 416 -22.09 -15.86 17.39
CA THR A 416 -23.32 -16.59 17.78
C THR A 416 -24.59 -15.73 17.83
N THR A 417 -24.49 -14.44 17.50
CA THR A 417 -25.64 -13.53 17.36
C THR A 417 -25.72 -12.91 15.96
N GLU A 418 -24.72 -12.11 15.58
CA GLU A 418 -24.74 -11.33 14.34
C GLU A 418 -24.51 -12.22 13.12
N GLN A 419 -23.63 -13.22 13.26
CA GLN A 419 -23.34 -14.19 12.20
C GLN A 419 -24.20 -15.45 12.26
N TRP A 420 -25.00 -15.64 13.31
CA TRP A 420 -25.79 -16.85 13.48
C TRP A 420 -26.99 -16.90 12.55
N LEU A 421 -26.92 -17.75 11.52
CA LEU A 421 -28.00 -18.02 10.59
C LEU A 421 -28.85 -19.20 11.10
N ASP A 422 -30.12 -18.94 11.34
CA ASP A 422 -31.10 -19.92 11.78
C ASP A 422 -32.43 -19.66 11.06
N ASP A 423 -32.37 -19.76 9.73
CA ASP A 423 -33.49 -19.48 8.84
C ASP A 423 -33.89 -20.76 8.12
N GLU A 424 -35.00 -21.36 8.55
CA GLU A 424 -35.58 -22.56 7.92
C GLU A 424 -36.01 -22.32 6.46
N SER A 425 -36.20 -21.06 6.06
CA SER A 425 -36.55 -20.71 4.68
C SER A 425 -35.34 -20.67 3.74
N ASP A 426 -34.11 -20.81 4.27
CA ASP A 426 -32.90 -20.87 3.46
C ASP A 426 -32.94 -22.10 2.53
N PRO A 427 -32.99 -21.91 1.20
CA PRO A 427 -33.16 -23.03 0.26
C PRO A 427 -31.95 -23.97 0.21
N PHE A 428 -30.85 -23.59 0.86
CA PHE A 428 -29.60 -24.34 0.91
C PHE A 428 -29.42 -25.12 2.21
N GLY A 429 -30.33 -24.99 3.18
CA GLY A 429 -30.26 -25.68 4.46
C GLY A 429 -29.01 -25.31 5.25
N ARG A 430 -28.61 -24.04 5.22
CA ARG A 430 -27.40 -23.54 5.91
C ARG A 430 -27.64 -23.24 7.38
N GLY A 431 -28.87 -23.21 7.87
CA GLY A 431 -29.17 -23.09 9.30
C GLY A 431 -29.24 -24.45 9.99
N PRO A 432 -28.92 -24.54 11.30
CA PRO A 432 -28.27 -23.53 12.13
C PRO A 432 -26.76 -23.42 11.86
N SER A 433 -26.20 -22.21 11.63
CA SER A 433 -24.75 -22.04 11.45
C SER A 433 -24.22 -20.63 11.72
N VAL A 434 -22.89 -20.48 11.78
CA VAL A 434 -22.21 -19.18 11.71
C VAL A 434 -21.84 -18.92 10.25
N ILE A 435 -22.45 -17.90 9.63
CA ILE A 435 -22.19 -17.52 8.23
C ILE A 435 -21.34 -16.25 8.15
N THR A 436 -20.69 -16.04 7.00
CA THR A 436 -19.97 -14.80 6.68
C THR A 436 -20.84 -13.56 6.89
N TYR A 437 -20.20 -12.47 7.30
CA TYR A 437 -20.85 -11.21 7.61
C TYR A 437 -20.12 -10.06 6.94
N ASP A 438 -20.88 -9.18 6.32
CA ASP A 438 -20.40 -7.94 5.74
C ASP A 438 -20.43 -6.87 6.82
N TYR A 439 -19.25 -6.40 7.24
CA TYR A 439 -19.12 -5.40 8.29
C TYR A 439 -19.51 -3.99 7.82
N GLU A 440 -19.40 -3.70 6.52
CA GLU A 440 -19.77 -2.40 5.95
C GLU A 440 -21.29 -2.28 5.88
N GLU A 441 -21.97 -3.29 5.32
CA GLU A 441 -23.43 -3.36 5.20
C GLU A 441 -24.12 -3.83 6.49
N LYS A 442 -23.34 -4.33 7.46
CA LYS A 442 -23.81 -4.87 8.75
C LYS A 442 -24.86 -5.95 8.60
N GLN A 443 -24.58 -6.93 7.74
CA GLN A 443 -25.51 -8.03 7.46
C GLN A 443 -24.80 -9.35 7.17
N LYS A 444 -25.51 -10.45 7.38
CA LYS A 444 -25.07 -11.79 6.96
C LYS A 444 -25.00 -11.87 5.44
N VAL A 445 -23.91 -12.41 4.92
CA VAL A 445 -23.72 -12.64 3.48
C VAL A 445 -24.41 -13.94 3.09
N THR A 446 -25.66 -13.84 2.64
CA THR A 446 -26.45 -15.00 2.20
C THR A 446 -26.30 -15.31 0.71
N GLN A 447 -25.70 -14.40 -0.06
CA GLN A 447 -25.41 -14.53 -1.49
C GLN A 447 -24.08 -13.84 -1.84
N ASP A 448 -23.22 -14.50 -2.61
CA ASP A 448 -21.99 -13.94 -3.20
C ASP A 448 -21.71 -14.68 -4.51
N SER A 449 -21.02 -14.04 -5.46
CA SER A 449 -20.61 -14.68 -6.72
C SER A 449 -19.55 -15.76 -6.52
N ARG A 450 -18.78 -15.67 -5.44
CA ARG A 450 -17.84 -16.69 -4.96
C ARG A 450 -18.58 -17.60 -3.99
N VAL A 451 -19.03 -18.75 -4.49
CA VAL A 451 -20.01 -19.60 -3.79
C VAL A 451 -19.61 -20.06 -2.40
N TRP A 452 -18.31 -20.11 -2.10
CA TRP A 452 -17.80 -20.55 -0.81
C TRP A 452 -18.01 -19.49 0.29
N ILE A 453 -18.02 -18.20 -0.04
CA ILE A 453 -18.20 -17.11 0.93
C ILE A 453 -19.56 -17.18 1.63
N ALA A 454 -20.64 -17.39 0.88
CA ALA A 454 -21.97 -17.63 1.44
C ALA A 454 -22.23 -19.12 1.75
N GLY A 455 -21.20 -19.97 1.60
CA GLY A 455 -21.34 -21.41 1.42
C GLY A 455 -21.01 -22.28 2.62
N LEU A 456 -20.58 -21.68 3.73
CA LEU A 456 -20.11 -22.36 4.95
C LEU A 456 -18.90 -23.31 4.75
N SER A 457 -18.14 -23.18 3.69
CA SER A 457 -16.99 -24.05 3.42
C SER A 457 -15.92 -23.28 2.62
N ASP A 458 -14.75 -23.89 2.42
CA ASP A 458 -13.54 -23.25 1.90
C ASP A 458 -13.04 -22.06 2.74
N GLU A 459 -11.95 -21.40 2.33
CA GLU A 459 -11.31 -20.32 3.09
C GLU A 459 -12.27 -19.17 3.43
N GLY A 460 -13.13 -18.79 2.48
CA GLY A 460 -14.05 -17.66 2.63
C GLY A 460 -15.33 -17.95 3.43
N GLY A 461 -15.71 -19.22 3.61
CA GLY A 461 -16.95 -19.61 4.30
C GLY A 461 -16.74 -20.38 5.60
N ALA A 462 -15.60 -21.05 5.75
CA ALA A 462 -15.30 -21.86 6.93
C ALA A 462 -14.74 -21.07 8.12
N GLY A 463 -14.08 -19.93 7.85
CA GLY A 463 -13.36 -19.18 8.88
C GLY A 463 -14.22 -18.78 10.08
N SER A 464 -15.46 -18.37 9.85
CA SER A 464 -16.36 -17.88 10.91
C SER A 464 -16.79 -18.98 11.89
N TRP A 465 -17.29 -20.11 11.40
CA TRP A 465 -17.69 -21.22 12.29
C TRP A 465 -16.49 -21.96 12.88
N LEU A 466 -15.35 -22.01 12.18
CA LEU A 466 -14.11 -22.55 12.75
C LEU A 466 -13.65 -21.71 13.95
N ASN A 467 -13.66 -20.38 13.81
CA ASN A 467 -13.38 -19.45 14.91
C ASN A 467 -14.35 -19.68 16.09
N ALA A 468 -15.65 -19.82 15.82
CA ALA A 468 -16.66 -20.05 16.86
C ALA A 468 -16.41 -21.32 17.67
N ILE A 469 -15.98 -22.40 17.01
CA ILE A 469 -15.60 -23.67 17.66
C ILE A 469 -14.28 -23.52 18.42
N MET A 470 -13.24 -22.98 17.77
CA MET A 470 -11.90 -22.82 18.38
C MET A 470 -11.95 -21.97 19.65
N LYS A 471 -12.76 -20.90 19.64
CA LYS A 471 -12.97 -20.05 20.82
C LYS A 471 -13.44 -20.87 22.03
N GLN A 472 -14.29 -21.89 21.85
CA GLN A 472 -14.78 -22.70 22.97
C GLN A 472 -13.68 -23.54 23.64
N LEU A 473 -12.60 -23.86 22.92
CA LEU A 473 -11.44 -24.58 23.49
C LEU A 473 -10.63 -23.70 24.44
N VAL A 474 -10.64 -22.39 24.23
CA VAL A 474 -9.89 -21.40 25.03
C VAL A 474 -10.77 -20.80 26.11
N GLN A 475 -11.98 -20.35 25.76
CA GLN A 475 -12.92 -19.68 26.65
C GLN A 475 -14.35 -20.19 26.41
N PRO A 476 -14.71 -21.34 27.01
CA PRO A 476 -16.00 -21.99 26.78
C PRO A 476 -17.16 -21.15 27.32
N ASP A 477 -18.23 -21.05 26.53
CA ASP A 477 -19.53 -20.55 26.97
C ASP A 477 -20.61 -21.62 26.72
N PRO A 478 -21.38 -22.06 27.74
CA PRO A 478 -22.34 -23.15 27.58
C PRO A 478 -23.43 -22.90 26.53
N ALA A 479 -23.87 -21.65 26.34
CA ALA A 479 -24.90 -21.32 25.35
C ALA A 479 -24.33 -21.31 23.92
N GLU A 480 -23.09 -20.82 23.76
CA GLU A 480 -22.39 -20.89 22.48
C GLU A 480 -22.04 -22.35 22.11
N ILE A 481 -21.63 -23.17 23.08
CA ILE A 481 -21.36 -24.61 22.87
C ILE A 481 -22.61 -25.33 22.39
N ALA A 482 -23.77 -25.12 23.01
CA ALA A 482 -25.02 -25.71 22.57
C ALA A 482 -25.34 -25.37 21.10
N ARG A 483 -25.12 -24.12 20.69
CA ARG A 483 -25.22 -23.71 19.28
C ARG A 483 -24.23 -24.45 18.39
N MET A 484 -22.98 -24.62 18.83
CA MET A 484 -21.99 -25.37 18.03
C MET A 484 -22.37 -26.84 17.90
N GLU A 485 -22.94 -27.45 18.94
CA GLU A 485 -23.47 -28.82 18.89
C GLU A 485 -24.63 -28.92 17.87
N ASP A 486 -25.54 -27.95 17.87
CA ASP A 486 -26.61 -27.88 16.87
C ASP A 486 -26.05 -27.76 15.45
N PHE A 487 -25.10 -26.83 15.22
CA PHE A 487 -24.45 -26.67 13.92
C PHE A 487 -23.77 -27.96 13.45
N VAL A 488 -23.01 -28.64 14.32
CA VAL A 488 -22.30 -29.87 13.97
C VAL A 488 -23.28 -30.98 13.60
N ASN A 489 -24.33 -31.17 14.40
CA ASN A 489 -25.26 -32.28 14.24
C ASN A 489 -26.28 -32.06 13.11
N GLN A 490 -26.64 -30.81 12.81
CA GLN A 490 -27.72 -30.48 11.89
C GLN A 490 -27.23 -29.96 10.53
N THR A 491 -26.08 -29.27 10.48
CA THR A 491 -25.61 -28.61 9.26
C THR A 491 -24.25 -29.11 8.80
N MET A 492 -23.30 -29.38 9.70
CA MET A 492 -21.99 -29.87 9.30
C MET A 492 -22.05 -31.33 8.85
N TRP A 493 -22.55 -32.24 9.70
CA TRP A 493 -22.65 -33.65 9.38
C TRP A 493 -23.91 -33.94 8.54
N GLY A 494 -23.72 -34.39 7.29
CA GLY A 494 -24.80 -34.59 6.31
C GLY A 494 -25.02 -33.38 5.38
N GLY A 495 -24.71 -32.17 5.87
CA GLY A 495 -24.61 -30.95 5.05
C GLY A 495 -23.19 -30.76 4.51
N ILE A 496 -22.33 -30.02 5.21
CA ILE A 496 -20.97 -29.70 4.73
C ILE A 496 -20.17 -30.98 4.46
N GLN A 497 -20.15 -31.93 5.39
CA GLN A 497 -19.51 -33.23 5.24
C GLN A 497 -20.55 -34.30 4.90
N TYR A 498 -20.27 -35.15 3.92
CA TYR A 498 -21.17 -36.26 3.57
C TYR A 498 -21.21 -37.30 4.70
N SER A 499 -22.40 -37.58 5.23
CA SER A 499 -22.62 -38.60 6.26
C SER A 499 -22.87 -40.01 5.70
N GLU A 500 -23.20 -40.10 4.41
CA GLU A 500 -23.57 -41.32 3.71
C GLU A 500 -23.21 -41.30 2.22
N GLY A 501 -23.42 -42.43 1.54
CA GLY A 501 -23.18 -42.58 0.10
C GLY A 501 -21.71 -42.72 -0.30
N PRO A 502 -21.41 -42.72 -1.62
CA PRO A 502 -20.07 -42.98 -2.14
C PRO A 502 -19.00 -41.95 -1.74
N HIS A 503 -19.42 -40.74 -1.34
CA HIS A 503 -18.55 -39.65 -0.93
C HIS A 503 -18.51 -39.47 0.59
N LYS A 504 -19.03 -40.42 1.38
CA LYS A 504 -19.03 -40.34 2.85
C LYS A 504 -17.65 -39.91 3.39
N PHE A 505 -17.66 -38.99 4.36
CA PHE A 505 -16.50 -38.28 4.92
C PHE A 505 -15.86 -37.21 4.03
N GLY A 506 -16.20 -37.15 2.74
CA GLY A 506 -15.84 -36.04 1.86
C GLY A 506 -16.51 -34.74 2.29
N VAL A 507 -15.88 -33.62 1.94
CA VAL A 507 -16.32 -32.26 2.28
C VAL A 507 -16.82 -31.56 1.01
N ARG A 508 -17.99 -30.92 1.10
CA ARG A 508 -18.52 -30.08 0.02
C ARG A 508 -17.73 -28.78 -0.04
N LYS A 509 -17.41 -28.35 -1.27
CA LYS A 509 -16.81 -27.02 -1.50
C LYS A 509 -17.71 -25.87 -1.02
N SER A 510 -19.03 -26.06 -1.07
CA SER A 510 -20.01 -25.08 -0.60
C SER A 510 -21.38 -25.76 -0.42
N LEU A 511 -22.22 -25.23 0.48
CA LEU A 511 -23.66 -25.51 0.54
C LEU A 511 -24.48 -24.56 -0.34
N PHE A 512 -23.90 -23.43 -0.74
CA PHE A 512 -24.51 -22.45 -1.63
C PHE A 512 -24.16 -22.76 -3.08
N TYR A 513 -25.16 -22.71 -3.96
CA TYR A 513 -25.01 -22.94 -5.39
C TYR A 513 -25.81 -21.91 -6.17
N TYR A 514 -25.28 -21.44 -7.29
CA TYR A 514 -26.06 -20.67 -8.26
C TYR A 514 -25.97 -21.30 -9.65
N GLU A 515 -27.00 -21.09 -10.46
CA GLU A 515 -27.03 -21.53 -11.86
C GLU A 515 -26.64 -20.35 -12.78
N PRO A 516 -25.49 -20.41 -13.50
CA PRO A 516 -24.99 -19.28 -14.28
C PRO A 516 -25.90 -18.84 -15.45
N THR A 517 -26.73 -19.75 -15.97
CA THR A 517 -27.52 -19.56 -17.20
C THR A 517 -28.77 -18.69 -17.01
N VAL A 518 -29.21 -18.46 -15.77
CA VAL A 518 -30.37 -17.57 -15.48
C VAL A 518 -29.97 -16.08 -15.46
N GLY A 519 -28.67 -15.77 -15.29
CA GLY A 519 -28.16 -14.40 -15.17
C GLY A 519 -27.87 -13.65 -16.49
N ARG A 520 -27.86 -14.31 -17.65
CA ARG A 520 -27.53 -13.63 -18.94
C ARG A 520 -28.65 -12.75 -19.52
N ARG A 521 -29.84 -12.70 -18.92
CA ARG A 521 -30.96 -11.86 -19.39
C ARG A 521 -31.24 -10.61 -18.54
N ALA A 522 -30.52 -10.39 -17.44
CA ALA A 522 -30.83 -9.32 -16.49
C ALA A 522 -29.65 -8.35 -16.21
N LEU A 523 -28.71 -8.19 -17.14
CA LEU A 523 -27.66 -7.18 -17.06
C LEU A 523 -28.05 -5.90 -17.82
N THR A 524 -29.18 -5.31 -17.43
CA THR A 524 -29.49 -3.89 -17.66
C THR A 524 -30.42 -3.41 -16.55
N GLY A 525 -29.82 -3.02 -15.42
CA GLY A 525 -30.51 -2.28 -14.35
C GLY A 525 -30.86 -3.12 -13.12
N ARG A 526 -30.43 -2.61 -11.95
CA ARG A 526 -30.74 -3.05 -10.58
C ARG A 526 -31.97 -3.97 -10.48
N THR A 527 -31.78 -5.28 -10.31
CA THR A 527 -32.83 -6.19 -9.79
C THR A 527 -32.25 -7.49 -9.22
N LEU A 528 -32.73 -7.80 -8.01
CA LEU A 528 -32.83 -9.07 -7.29
C LEU A 528 -32.39 -10.35 -8.05
N ILE A 529 -31.39 -11.05 -7.50
CA ILE A 529 -31.02 -12.42 -7.90
C ILE A 529 -31.97 -13.39 -7.19
N ILE A 530 -32.80 -14.11 -7.96
CA ILE A 530 -33.66 -15.17 -7.44
C ILE A 530 -32.95 -16.50 -7.63
N ALA A 531 -32.52 -17.11 -6.52
CA ALA A 531 -32.04 -18.49 -6.49
C ALA A 531 -33.24 -19.45 -6.40
N LEU A 532 -33.45 -20.26 -7.44
CA LEU A 532 -34.48 -21.30 -7.41
C LEU A 532 -33.91 -22.57 -6.78
N GLY A 533 -34.30 -22.84 -5.54
CA GLY A 533 -34.10 -24.15 -4.91
C GLY A 533 -34.88 -25.23 -5.65
N ARG A 534 -34.21 -26.05 -6.45
CA ARG A 534 -34.74 -27.35 -6.89
C ARG A 534 -33.65 -28.42 -6.85
N PRO A 535 -33.97 -29.63 -6.33
CA PRO A 535 -33.05 -30.76 -6.35
C PRO A 535 -33.00 -31.31 -7.78
N GLY A 536 -31.99 -30.91 -8.56
CA GLY A 536 -31.84 -31.40 -9.93
C GLY A 536 -30.82 -30.71 -10.85
N ALA A 537 -29.99 -29.78 -10.37
CA ALA A 537 -28.95 -29.17 -11.19
C ALA A 537 -27.78 -30.15 -11.44
N ARG A 538 -27.37 -30.30 -12.71
CA ARG A 538 -26.30 -31.23 -13.14
C ARG A 538 -24.95 -30.84 -12.55
N LYS A 539 -24.24 -31.85 -12.05
CA LYS A 539 -22.83 -31.79 -11.61
C LYS A 539 -21.93 -31.32 -12.77
N LEU A 540 -21.16 -30.26 -12.55
CA LEU A 540 -19.89 -30.06 -13.24
C LEU A 540 -18.88 -31.03 -12.60
N GLN A 541 -18.52 -32.09 -13.34
CA GLN A 541 -17.27 -32.82 -13.09
C GLN A 541 -16.14 -31.97 -13.69
N SER A 542 -15.12 -31.68 -12.89
CA SER A 542 -13.88 -31.06 -13.35
C SER A 542 -12.97 -32.10 -14.03
N PRO A 543 -11.93 -31.69 -14.76
CA PRO A 543 -10.69 -32.44 -14.75
C PRO A 543 -10.09 -32.52 -13.33
#